data_AF-A0A0R1GUE1-F1
#
_entry.id   AF-A0A0R1GUE1-F1
#
_cell.length_a   1.000
_cell.length_b   1.000
_cell.length_c   1.000
_cell.angle_alpha   90.00
_cell.angle_beta   90.00
_cell.angle_gamma   90.00
#
_symmetry.space_group_name_H-M   'P 1'
#
loop_
_entity.id
_entity.type
_entity.pdbx_description
1 polymer ?
#
loop_
_entity_poly.entity_id
_entity_poly.type
_entity_poly.pdbx_seq_one_letter_code
_entity_poly.pdbx_strand_id
1 'polypeptide(L)'
;MRYDWRYGFHSFWFLMMLMLMMSPVIFIDQVSVKHIAMGTMVAVLLVDYLFTRQYPYFNRFGRQGFGGLISIGFFVMMAAVAPYFGYWSPSAWGFVSFCVASFGGSLDGRIAHPTDILVSQTRAQLRKKAEILRKPMPR
;
A
#
# COMPACT_ATOMS: atom_id res chain seq x y z
N MET A 1 -18.02 -10.23 -11.22
CA MET A 1 -17.15 -9.77 -10.11
C MET A 1 -17.18 -8.25 -10.06
N ARG A 2 -17.46 -7.63 -8.90
CA ARG A 2 -17.34 -6.17 -8.72
C ARG A 2 -15.90 -5.87 -8.28
N TYR A 3 -15.14 -5.18 -9.13
CA TYR A 3 -13.80 -4.71 -8.79
C TYR A 3 -13.87 -3.74 -7.62
N ASP A 4 -13.03 -3.96 -6.60
CA ASP A 4 -12.98 -3.06 -5.46
C ASP A 4 -11.94 -1.94 -5.70
N TRP A 5 -12.43 -0.79 -6.17
CA TRP A 5 -11.63 0.40 -6.52
C TRP A 5 -10.73 0.92 -5.39
N ARG A 6 -10.98 0.51 -4.14
CA ARG A 6 -10.14 0.77 -2.96
C ARG A 6 -8.69 0.35 -3.14
N TYR A 7 -8.46 -0.79 -3.81
CA TYR A 7 -7.13 -1.33 -4.03
C TYR A 7 -6.41 -0.62 -5.19
N GLY A 8 -7.16 -0.11 -6.17
CA GLY A 8 -6.63 0.83 -7.17
C GLY A 8 -6.18 2.15 -6.52
N PHE A 9 -6.97 2.68 -5.58
CA PHE A 9 -6.58 3.86 -4.79
C PHE A 9 -5.35 3.61 -3.91
N HIS A 10 -5.21 2.42 -3.33
CA HIS A 10 -4.02 2.04 -2.57
C HIS A 10 -2.76 1.97 -3.44
N SER A 11 -2.83 1.38 -4.63
CA SER A 11 -1.70 1.41 -5.58
C SER A 11 -1.32 2.83 -5.99
N PHE A 12 -2.32 3.69 -6.24
CA PHE A 12 -2.09 5.09 -6.56
C PHE A 12 -1.46 5.86 -5.38
N TRP A 13 -1.96 5.65 -4.16
CA TRP A 13 -1.40 6.28 -2.95
C TRP A 13 0.04 5.82 -2.69
N PHE A 14 0.30 4.52 -2.82
CA PHE A 14 1.64 3.94 -2.64
C PHE A 14 2.62 4.50 -3.68
N LEU A 15 2.18 4.62 -4.94
CA LEU A 15 2.94 5.27 -5.99
C LEU A 15 3.24 6.73 -5.65
N MET A 16 2.21 7.50 -5.28
CA MET A 16 2.37 8.93 -5.08
C MET A 16 3.31 9.21 -3.90
N MET A 17 3.23 8.41 -2.84
CA MET A 17 4.18 8.44 -1.74
C MET A 17 5.57 7.99 -2.13
N LEU A 18 5.71 6.92 -2.92
CA LEU A 18 6.99 6.47 -3.44
C LEU A 18 7.65 7.56 -4.29
N MET A 19 6.90 8.23 -5.16
CA MET A 19 7.40 9.33 -6.00
C MET A 19 7.83 10.54 -5.16
N LEU A 20 6.99 10.97 -4.21
CA LEU A 20 7.33 12.07 -3.30
C LEU A 20 8.59 11.77 -2.49
N MET A 21 8.75 10.53 -2.07
CA MET A 21 9.82 10.12 -1.18
C MET A 21 11.11 9.70 -1.91
N MET A 22 11.03 9.34 -3.19
CA MET A 22 12.18 9.19 -4.08
C MET A 22 12.63 10.53 -4.68
N SER A 23 11.82 11.59 -4.58
CA SER A 23 12.22 12.93 -5.02
C SER A 23 13.53 13.42 -4.39
N PRO A 24 13.83 13.22 -3.09
CA PRO A 24 15.09 13.67 -2.49
C PRO A 24 16.31 12.88 -3.00
N VAL A 25 16.14 11.62 -3.42
CA VAL A 25 17.19 10.82 -4.06
C VAL A 25 17.60 11.44 -5.40
N ILE A 26 16.69 12.13 -6.08
CA ILE A 26 16.95 12.82 -7.34
C ILE A 26 17.69 14.16 -7.12
N PHE A 27 17.55 14.77 -5.93
CA PHE A 27 18.04 16.13 -5.66
C PHE A 27 19.22 16.23 -4.66
N ILE A 28 19.59 15.15 -3.97
CA ILE A 28 20.62 15.18 -2.92
C ILE A 28 21.72 14.16 -3.21
N ASP A 29 22.83 14.62 -3.83
CA ASP A 29 23.97 13.79 -4.21
C ASP A 29 24.77 13.20 -3.02
N GLN A 30 24.58 13.73 -1.80
CA GLN A 30 25.44 13.43 -0.64
C GLN A 30 24.84 12.46 0.37
N VAL A 31 23.56 12.10 0.25
CA VAL A 31 22.91 11.16 1.16
C VAL A 31 22.85 9.80 0.49
N SER A 32 23.32 8.76 1.19
CA SER A 32 23.24 7.39 0.71
C SER A 32 21.80 7.06 0.31
N VAL A 33 21.59 6.89 -1.00
CA VAL A 33 20.32 6.57 -1.65
C VAL A 33 19.57 5.44 -0.94
N LYS A 34 20.32 4.48 -0.38
CA LYS A 34 19.79 3.36 0.40
C LYS A 34 19.09 3.81 1.69
N HIS A 35 19.61 4.80 2.41
CA HIS A 35 19.03 5.29 3.67
C HIS A 35 17.74 6.06 3.42
N ILE A 36 17.69 6.90 2.37
CA ILE A 36 16.46 7.59 1.98
C ILE A 36 15.41 6.56 1.59
N ALA A 37 15.73 5.62 0.68
CA ALA A 37 14.81 4.57 0.27
C ALA A 37 14.28 3.73 1.46
N MET A 38 15.14 3.39 2.42
CA MET A 38 14.72 2.64 3.61
C MET A 38 13.84 3.48 4.53
N GLY A 39 14.22 4.72 4.83
CA GLY A 39 13.42 5.64 5.65
C GLY A 39 12.05 5.92 5.03
N THR A 40 12.00 6.06 3.71
CA THR A 40 10.78 6.14 2.91
C THR A 40 9.89 4.92 3.09
N MET A 41 10.44 3.70 2.92
CA MET A 41 9.66 2.47 3.07
C MET A 41 9.07 2.37 4.48
N VAL A 42 9.86 2.69 5.51
CA VAL A 42 9.40 2.69 6.91
C VAL A 42 8.29 3.72 7.11
N ALA A 43 8.44 4.95 6.61
CA ALA A 43 7.43 5.99 6.72
C ALA A 43 6.12 5.59 6.03
N VAL A 44 6.20 5.00 4.84
CA VAL A 44 5.03 4.49 4.11
C VAL A 44 4.32 3.39 4.90
N LEU A 45 5.05 2.41 5.43
CA LEU A 45 4.47 1.34 6.24
C LEU A 45 3.80 1.88 7.50
N LEU A 46 4.39 2.90 8.14
CA LEU A 46 3.85 3.51 9.34
C LEU A 46 2.58 4.31 9.05
N VAL A 47 2.56 5.12 7.99
CA VAL A 47 1.38 5.87 7.56
C VAL A 47 0.26 4.91 7.14
N ASP A 48 0.57 3.88 6.36
CA ASP A 48 -0.39 2.86 5.93
C ASP A 48 -0.97 2.13 7.15
N TYR A 49 -0.13 1.73 8.11
CA TYR A 49 -0.59 1.10 9.36
C TYR A 49 -1.51 2.02 10.18
N LEU A 50 -1.12 3.29 10.39
CA LEU A 50 -1.92 4.23 11.17
C LEU A 50 -3.26 4.53 10.49
N PHE A 51 -3.24 4.71 9.16
CA PHE A 51 -4.44 5.00 8.37
C PHE A 51 -5.41 3.81 8.36
N THR A 52 -4.91 2.60 8.06
CA THR A 52 -5.74 1.37 8.05
C THR A 52 -6.25 0.99 9.43
N ARG A 53 -5.53 1.34 10.51
CA ARG A 53 -6.01 1.18 11.89
C ARG A 53 -7.18 2.10 12.21
N GLN A 54 -7.17 3.34 11.71
CA GLN A 54 -8.25 4.30 11.95
C GLN A 54 -9.45 4.07 11.03
N TYR A 55 -9.20 3.66 9.78
CA TYR A 55 -10.19 3.42 8.74
C TYR A 55 -10.15 1.96 8.27
N PRO A 56 -10.86 1.05 8.97
CA PRO A 56 -10.83 -0.39 8.66
C PRO A 56 -11.29 -0.74 7.24
N TYR A 57 -12.04 0.14 6.59
CA TYR A 57 -12.40 0.06 5.18
C TYR A 57 -11.21 -0.24 4.25
N PHE A 58 -10.03 0.29 4.61
CA PHE A 58 -8.78 0.18 3.85
C PHE A 58 -7.87 -0.95 4.33
N ASN A 59 -8.25 -1.68 5.39
CA ASN A 59 -7.45 -2.79 5.89
C ASN A 59 -7.51 -3.99 4.93
N ARG A 60 -6.37 -4.32 4.31
CA ARG A 60 -6.25 -5.42 3.33
C ARG A 60 -6.33 -6.80 3.99
N PHE A 61 -5.80 -6.94 5.20
CA PHE A 61 -5.69 -8.22 5.89
C PHE A 61 -7.02 -8.78 6.36
N GLY A 62 -8.00 -7.91 6.66
CA GLY A 62 -9.35 -8.32 7.07
C GLY A 62 -10.11 -9.07 5.97
N ARG A 63 -9.79 -8.83 4.70
CA ARG A 63 -10.57 -9.30 3.52
C ARG A 63 -9.80 -10.20 2.56
N GLN A 64 -8.48 -10.30 2.65
CA GLN A 64 -7.65 -11.15 1.78
C GLN A 64 -6.71 -12.09 2.55
N GLY A 65 -6.58 -11.94 3.87
CA GLY A 65 -5.55 -12.64 4.64
C GLY A 65 -4.14 -12.33 4.10
N PHE A 66 -3.28 -13.35 4.02
CA PHE A 66 -1.91 -13.21 3.50
C PHE A 66 -1.83 -12.84 2.00
N GLY A 67 -2.92 -12.98 1.24
CA GLY A 67 -2.97 -12.62 -0.18
C GLY A 67 -2.74 -11.13 -0.45
N GLY A 68 -3.05 -10.25 0.51
CA GLY A 68 -2.78 -8.81 0.39
C GLY A 68 -1.30 -8.44 0.47
N LEU A 69 -0.41 -9.42 0.68
CA LEU A 69 1.04 -9.23 0.63
C LEU A 69 1.60 -9.34 -0.80
N ILE A 70 0.79 -9.66 -1.82
CA ILE A 70 1.30 -9.83 -3.19
C ILE A 70 2.04 -8.57 -3.66
N SER A 71 1.43 -7.40 -3.44
CA SER A 71 2.06 -6.11 -3.77
C SER A 71 3.36 -5.87 -2.98
N ILE A 72 3.45 -6.31 -1.71
CA ILE A 72 4.68 -6.25 -0.91
C ILE A 72 5.73 -7.23 -1.42
N GLY A 73 5.36 -8.47 -1.73
CA GLY A 73 6.25 -9.50 -2.28
C GLY A 73 6.86 -9.07 -3.61
N PHE A 74 6.07 -8.38 -4.44
CA PHE A 74 6.57 -7.78 -5.67
C PHE A 74 7.60 -6.67 -5.42
N PHE A 75 7.41 -5.81 -4.42
CA PHE A 75 8.41 -4.81 -4.03
C PHE A 75 9.70 -5.45 -3.47
N VAL A 76 9.58 -6.54 -2.70
CA VAL A 76 10.74 -7.30 -2.20
C VAL A 76 11.50 -7.94 -3.37
N MET A 77 10.80 -8.53 -4.34
CA MET A 77 11.40 -9.09 -5.54
C MET A 77 12.14 -8.00 -6.35
N MET A 78 11.52 -6.83 -6.52
CA MET A 78 12.14 -5.66 -7.16
C MET A 78 13.42 -5.22 -6.44
N ALA A 79 13.39 -5.13 -5.11
CA ALA A 79 14.57 -4.79 -4.31
C ALA A 79 15.69 -5.84 -4.44
N ALA A 80 15.34 -7.13 -4.56
CA ALA A 80 16.30 -8.21 -4.75
C ALA A 80 16.95 -8.21 -6.14
N VAL A 81 16.22 -7.82 -7.19
CA VAL A 81 16.77 -7.75 -8.56
C VAL A 81 17.47 -6.43 -8.85
N ALA A 82 17.20 -5.36 -8.10
CA ALA A 82 17.78 -4.03 -8.30
C ALA A 82 19.32 -3.99 -8.44
N PRO A 83 20.10 -4.75 -7.65
CA PRO A 83 21.57 -4.77 -7.79
C PRO A 83 22.07 -5.28 -9.15
N TYR A 84 21.27 -6.09 -9.85
CA TYR A 84 21.65 -6.68 -11.15
C TYR A 84 21.35 -5.77 -12.34
N PHE A 85 20.64 -4.66 -12.12
CA PHE A 85 20.24 -3.69 -13.15
C PHE A 85 20.72 -2.27 -12.80
N GLY A 86 21.97 -2.15 -12.33
CA GLY A 86 22.54 -0.90 -11.81
C GLY A 86 22.68 0.27 -12.80
N TYR A 87 22.51 0.02 -14.11
CA TYR A 87 22.61 1.04 -15.16
C TYR A 87 21.28 1.77 -15.46
N TRP A 88 20.19 1.34 -14.84
CA TRP A 88 18.88 1.94 -15.08
C TRP A 88 18.77 3.29 -14.37
N SER A 89 18.25 4.28 -15.10
CA SER A 89 17.99 5.59 -14.53
C SER A 89 16.97 5.50 -13.38
N PRO A 90 17.00 6.45 -12.42
CA PRO A 90 15.97 6.55 -11.39
C PRO A 90 14.54 6.60 -11.94
N SER A 91 14.36 7.21 -13.12
CA SER A 91 13.06 7.26 -13.82
C SER A 91 12.59 5.89 -14.31
N ALA A 92 13.49 5.04 -14.83
CA ALA A 92 13.15 3.67 -15.23
C ALA A 92 12.75 2.83 -14.01
N TRP A 93 13.47 2.96 -12.89
CA TRP A 93 13.12 2.30 -11.64
C TRP A 93 11.78 2.76 -11.07
N GLY A 94 11.51 4.07 -11.12
CA GLY A 94 10.21 4.63 -10.75
C GLY A 94 9.06 4.08 -11.59
N PHE A 95 9.26 3.99 -12.92
CA PHE A 95 8.27 3.46 -13.85
C PHE A 95 7.98 1.97 -13.62
N VAL A 96 8.99 1.13 -13.44
CA VAL A 96 8.75 -0.30 -13.18
C VAL A 96 8.10 -0.52 -11.82
N SER A 97 8.52 0.23 -10.79
CA SER A 97 7.85 0.21 -9.48
C SER A 97 6.37 0.60 -9.60
N PHE A 98 6.05 1.58 -10.46
CA PHE A 98 4.68 1.96 -10.77
C PHE A 98 3.88 0.83 -11.43
N CYS A 99 4.42 0.20 -12.48
CA CYS A 99 3.74 -0.90 -13.16
C CYS A 99 3.46 -2.05 -12.20
N VAL A 100 4.44 -2.38 -11.35
CA VAL A 100 4.35 -3.45 -10.37
C VAL A 100 3.32 -3.14 -9.28
N ALA A 101 3.35 -1.93 -8.70
CA ALA A 101 2.37 -1.50 -7.70
C ALA A 101 0.94 -1.46 -8.28
N SER A 102 0.80 -0.96 -9.51
CA SER A 102 -0.49 -0.88 -10.23
C SER A 102 -1.05 -2.27 -10.53
N PHE A 103 -0.21 -3.19 -10.98
CA PHE A 103 -0.62 -4.57 -11.24
C PHE A 103 -0.97 -5.30 -9.94
N GLY A 104 -0.14 -5.16 -8.90
CA GLY A 104 -0.37 -5.74 -7.58
C GLY A 104 -1.71 -5.32 -6.98
N GLY A 105 -2.00 -4.02 -6.90
CA GLY A 105 -3.30 -3.58 -6.36
C GLY A 105 -4.48 -3.82 -7.29
N SER A 106 -4.27 -3.94 -8.61
CA SER A 106 -5.33 -4.41 -9.51
C SER A 106 -5.69 -5.87 -9.24
N LEU A 107 -4.68 -6.71 -8.97
CA LEU A 107 -4.90 -8.11 -8.58
C LEU A 107 -5.56 -8.18 -7.20
N ASP A 108 -5.07 -7.42 -6.23
CA ASP A 108 -5.67 -7.31 -4.89
C ASP A 108 -7.15 -6.89 -5.02
N GLY A 109 -7.47 -5.86 -5.80
CA GLY A 109 -8.84 -5.39 -6.02
C GLY A 109 -9.79 -6.41 -6.65
N ARG A 110 -9.26 -7.41 -7.38
CA ARG A 110 -10.04 -8.52 -7.94
C ARG A 110 -10.26 -9.65 -6.94
N ILE A 111 -9.29 -9.94 -6.07
CA ILE A 111 -9.36 -11.05 -5.10
C ILE A 111 -10.03 -10.65 -3.77
N ALA A 112 -10.22 -9.35 -3.52
CA ALA A 112 -10.82 -8.86 -2.29
C ALA A 112 -12.27 -9.36 -2.10
N HIS A 113 -12.55 -10.05 -0.99
CA HIS A 113 -13.91 -10.39 -0.59
C HIS A 113 -14.74 -9.13 -0.32
N PRO A 114 -16.04 -9.02 -0.63
CA PRO A 114 -16.87 -7.83 -0.36
C PRO A 114 -16.86 -7.40 1.12
N THR A 115 -17.16 -6.12 1.41
CA THR A 115 -17.40 -5.64 2.78
C THR A 115 -18.47 -4.55 2.81
N ASP A 116 -19.22 -4.54 3.92
CA ASP A 116 -20.27 -3.56 4.23
C ASP A 116 -19.75 -2.32 4.97
N ILE A 117 -18.45 -2.29 5.28
CA ILE A 117 -17.81 -1.10 5.84
C ILE A 117 -17.82 -0.01 4.77
N LEU A 118 -18.23 1.21 5.14
CA LEU A 118 -18.21 2.39 4.28
C LEU A 118 -16.86 3.11 4.37
N VAL A 119 -16.48 3.83 3.31
CA VAL A 119 -15.17 4.52 3.21
C VAL A 119 -14.90 5.51 4.35
N SER A 120 -15.93 6.18 4.83
CA SER A 120 -15.83 7.18 5.89
C SER A 120 -15.91 6.59 7.31
N GLN A 121 -16.19 5.29 7.44
CA GLN A 121 -16.39 4.67 8.75
C GLN A 121 -15.06 4.44 9.45
N THR A 122 -14.90 5.16 10.55
CA THR A 122 -13.78 4.97 11.47
C THR A 122 -13.99 3.73 12.35
N ARG A 123 -12.90 3.22 12.91
CA ARG A 123 -12.94 2.11 13.86
C ARG A 123 -13.84 2.40 15.08
N ALA A 124 -13.85 3.64 15.57
CA ALA A 124 -14.71 4.06 16.68
C ALA A 124 -16.20 3.99 16.30
N GLN A 125 -16.57 4.43 15.10
CA GLN A 125 -17.94 4.33 14.60
C GLN A 125 -18.38 2.87 14.42
N LEU A 126 -17.49 2.01 13.90
CA LEU A 126 -17.77 0.58 13.77
C LEU A 126 -17.94 -0.10 15.12
N ARG A 127 -17.14 0.28 16.13
CA ARG A 127 -17.29 -0.21 17.51
C ARG A 127 -18.64 0.20 18.10
N LYS A 128 -18.99 1.48 18.00
CA LYS A 128 -20.28 1.98 18.49
C LYS A 128 -21.46 1.29 17.80
N LYS A 129 -21.38 1.06 16.49
CA LYS A 129 -22.39 0.31 15.72
C LYS A 129 -22.49 -1.14 16.21
N ALA A 130 -21.37 -1.81 16.45
CA ALA A 130 -21.32 -3.18 16.97
C ALA A 130 -21.95 -3.28 18.37
N GLU A 131 -21.66 -2.33 19.25
CA GLU A 131 -22.24 -2.22 20.60
C GLU A 131 -23.76 -2.04 20.55
N ILE A 132 -24.26 -1.12 19.71
CA ILE A 132 -25.71 -0.88 19.53
C ILE A 132 -26.43 -2.12 18.98
N LEU A 133 -25.83 -2.77 17.99
CA LEU A 133 -26.42 -3.94 17.33
C LEU A 133 -26.20 -5.25 18.11
N ARG A 134 -25.44 -5.22 19.21
CA ARG A 134 -25.00 -6.42 19.97
C ARG A 134 -24.41 -7.50 19.06
N LYS A 135 -23.64 -7.08 18.06
CA LYS A 135 -22.99 -7.94 17.07
C LYS A 135 -21.47 -7.73 17.13
N PRO A 136 -20.67 -8.72 16.70
CA PRO A 136 -19.22 -8.52 16.57
C PRO A 136 -18.92 -7.38 15.59
N MET A 137 -17.79 -6.69 15.81
CA MET A 137 -17.33 -5.63 14.91
C MET A 137 -17.07 -6.23 13.51
N PRO A 138 -17.57 -5.59 12.44
CA PRO A 138 -17.22 -5.96 11.07
C PRO A 138 -15.69 -5.91 10.90
N ARG A 139 -15.12 -6.94 10.27
CA ARG A 139 -13.69 -7.06 10.00
C ARG A 139 -13.39 -6.81 8.53
#